data_AF-A0A7W6EY33-F1
#
_entry.id   AF-A0A7W6EY33-F1
#
_cell.length_a   1.000
_cell.length_b   1.000
_cell.length_c   1.000
_cell.angle_alpha   90.00
_cell.angle_beta   90.00
_cell.angle_gamma   90.00
#
_symmetry.space_group_name_H-M   'P 1'
#
loop_
_entity.id
_entity.type
_entity.pdbx_description
1 polymer ?
#
loop_
_entity_poly.entity_id
_entity_poly.type
_entity_poly.pdbx_seq_one_letter_code
_entity_poly.pdbx_strand_id
1 'polypeptide(L)'
;MSQSLLSSCVEEISEDGMSVVEFEFSDNFKRVIQRSDYYARVNLGVMLALQSRYALTLYDLGCLIINRQNRMVRMTVDELRRKLGVPDGSFKNFAEFRRDVLVKSKAEIDQLADFTVEWDEVRGSGRGRPVEAVKLTFCPKDPVDQEATAKELDRPKVGRRARRDGSVEQIVPDAAPRIAARKLFPTDTLHFCGDQQILTIVSDFGGGWDKDLVARAFRKTMGPKLESLSGPALYKSWEGFCKSFVSSRGRA
;
A
#
# COMPACT_ATOMS: atom_id res chain seq x y z
N MET A 1 -3.78 1.44 -51.33
CA MET A 1 -4.63 2.51 -50.77
C MET A 1 -4.75 2.27 -49.28
N SER A 2 -4.18 3.15 -48.45
CA SER A 2 -4.37 3.12 -47.00
C SER A 2 -5.82 3.54 -46.72
N GLN A 3 -6.66 2.61 -46.32
CA GLN A 3 -8.02 2.95 -45.88
C GLN A 3 -7.94 3.58 -44.49
N SER A 4 -8.66 4.69 -44.29
CA SER A 4 -8.73 5.37 -43.01
C SER A 4 -9.34 4.46 -41.94
N LEU A 5 -8.74 4.46 -40.74
CA LEU A 5 -9.26 3.79 -39.55
C LEU A 5 -10.66 4.33 -39.19
N LEU A 6 -10.83 5.65 -39.30
CA LEU A 6 -12.05 6.37 -38.98
C LEU A 6 -12.79 6.77 -40.27
N SER A 7 -14.10 6.58 -40.33
CA SER A 7 -14.98 7.14 -41.35
C SER A 7 -15.37 8.58 -41.05
N SER A 8 -15.43 8.96 -39.77
CA SER A 8 -15.64 10.34 -39.32
C SER A 8 -14.94 10.60 -37.99
N CYS A 9 -14.56 11.85 -37.75
CA CYS A 9 -14.07 12.35 -36.48
C CYS A 9 -14.45 13.83 -36.40
N VAL A 10 -15.29 14.18 -35.44
CA VAL A 10 -15.78 15.54 -35.19
C VAL A 10 -15.37 15.91 -33.79
N GLU A 11 -14.68 17.03 -33.65
CA GLU A 11 -14.24 17.58 -32.37
C GLU A 11 -15.03 18.87 -32.14
N GLU A 12 -15.84 18.90 -31.08
CA GLU A 12 -16.54 20.09 -30.62
C GLU A 12 -15.83 20.61 -29.36
N ILE A 13 -15.20 21.78 -29.47
CA ILE A 13 -14.49 22.42 -28.36
C ILE A 13 -15.41 23.49 -27.77
N SER A 14 -15.74 23.34 -26.49
CA SER A 14 -16.57 24.30 -25.75
C SER A 14 -15.78 24.97 -24.63
N GLU A 15 -16.02 26.26 -24.42
CA GLU A 15 -15.40 27.08 -23.36
C GLU A 15 -15.91 26.74 -21.95
N ASP A 16 -17.08 26.12 -21.84
CA ASP A 16 -17.70 25.70 -20.57
C ASP A 16 -17.12 24.39 -20.00
N GLY A 17 -16.13 23.81 -20.67
CA GLY A 17 -15.50 22.55 -20.29
C GLY A 17 -16.19 21.29 -20.81
N MET A 18 -17.27 21.42 -21.58
CA MET A 18 -18.02 20.30 -22.18
C MET A 18 -17.57 20.01 -23.61
N SER A 19 -16.26 19.88 -23.83
CA SER A 19 -15.76 19.49 -25.15
C SER A 19 -16.10 18.03 -25.45
N VAL A 20 -16.55 17.74 -26.67
CA VAL A 20 -16.99 16.41 -27.11
C VAL A 20 -16.19 15.98 -28.33
N VAL A 21 -15.81 14.69 -28.38
CA VAL A 21 -15.23 14.07 -29.58
C VAL A 21 -16.14 12.94 -30.02
N GLU A 22 -16.73 13.10 -31.21
CA GLU A 22 -17.51 12.06 -31.87
C GLU A 22 -16.67 11.43 -32.97
N PHE A 23 -16.60 10.10 -33.01
CA PHE A 23 -15.87 9.40 -34.07
C PHE A 23 -16.62 8.16 -34.49
N GLU A 24 -16.42 7.77 -35.75
CA GLU A 24 -16.94 6.54 -36.30
C GLU A 24 -15.80 5.73 -36.93
N PHE A 25 -15.73 4.44 -36.59
CA PHE A 25 -14.83 3.51 -37.28
C PHE A 25 -15.32 3.20 -38.69
N SER A 26 -14.40 3.02 -39.63
CA SER A 26 -14.77 2.60 -40.99
C SER A 26 -15.37 1.19 -41.00
N ASP A 27 -16.30 0.92 -41.93
CA ASP A 27 -16.92 -0.40 -42.08
C ASP A 27 -15.91 -1.51 -42.38
N ASN A 28 -14.78 -1.18 -43.00
CA ASN A 28 -13.69 -2.12 -43.21
C ASN A 28 -13.00 -2.47 -41.90
N PHE A 29 -12.72 -1.48 -41.05
CA PHE A 29 -12.18 -1.75 -39.72
C PHE A 29 -13.14 -2.59 -38.88
N LYS A 30 -14.44 -2.23 -38.84
CA LYS A 30 -15.48 -3.00 -38.14
C LYS A 30 -15.49 -4.47 -38.59
N ARG A 31 -15.42 -4.74 -39.90
CA ARG A 31 -15.36 -6.11 -40.46
C ARG A 31 -14.08 -6.86 -40.09
N VAL A 32 -12.93 -6.19 -40.07
CA VAL A 32 -11.64 -6.79 -39.71
C VAL A 32 -11.62 -7.13 -38.22
N ILE A 33 -12.01 -6.21 -37.36
CA ILE A 33 -11.90 -6.40 -35.90
C ILE A 33 -12.89 -7.46 -35.39
N GLN A 34 -14.09 -7.55 -35.96
CA GLN A 34 -15.08 -8.58 -35.60
C GLN A 34 -14.62 -10.01 -35.92
N ARG A 35 -13.65 -10.17 -36.84
CA ARG A 35 -13.13 -11.48 -37.28
C ARG A 35 -11.72 -11.75 -36.77
N SER A 36 -11.16 -10.85 -35.97
CA SER A 36 -9.78 -10.95 -35.50
C SER A 36 -9.73 -11.54 -34.10
N ASP A 37 -9.10 -12.71 -33.97
CA ASP A 37 -8.75 -13.30 -32.67
C ASP A 37 -7.38 -12.80 -32.16
N TYR A 38 -6.77 -11.86 -32.88
CA TYR A 38 -5.47 -11.29 -32.54
C TYR A 38 -5.67 -9.94 -31.84
N TYR A 39 -5.89 -9.98 -30.53
CA TYR A 39 -6.04 -8.80 -29.68
C TYR A 39 -5.14 -8.90 -28.45
N ALA A 40 -4.63 -7.74 -28.01
CA ALA A 40 -4.05 -7.58 -26.69
C ALA A 40 -5.16 -7.14 -25.74
N ARG A 41 -5.23 -7.77 -24.55
CA ARG A 41 -5.99 -7.18 -23.44
C ARG A 41 -5.13 -6.13 -22.79
N VAL A 42 -5.65 -4.92 -22.69
CA VAL A 42 -4.94 -3.78 -22.11
C VAL A 42 -5.75 -3.28 -20.93
N ASN A 43 -5.09 -3.07 -19.78
CA ASN A 43 -5.73 -2.51 -18.61
C ASN A 43 -5.64 -0.98 -18.67
N LEU A 44 -6.79 -0.32 -18.84
CA LEU A 44 -6.87 1.14 -18.93
C LEU A 44 -6.28 1.85 -17.70
N GLY A 45 -6.50 1.30 -16.50
CA GLY A 45 -5.94 1.85 -15.27
C GLY A 45 -4.41 1.87 -15.31
N VAL A 46 -3.79 0.80 -15.81
CA VAL A 46 -2.33 0.73 -15.99
C VAL A 46 -1.86 1.75 -17.00
N MET A 47 -2.50 1.84 -18.18
CA MET A 47 -2.12 2.82 -19.21
C MET A 47 -2.16 4.27 -18.67
N LEU A 48 -3.22 4.63 -17.94
CA LEU A 48 -3.36 5.98 -17.37
C LEU A 48 -2.36 6.23 -16.21
N ALA A 49 -1.88 5.16 -15.57
CA ALA A 49 -0.96 5.25 -14.43
C ALA A 49 0.52 5.34 -14.85
N LEU A 50 0.88 4.80 -16.02
CA LEU A 50 2.24 4.86 -16.58
C LEU A 50 2.59 6.30 -17.00
N GLN A 51 3.82 6.73 -16.71
CA GLN A 51 4.27 8.11 -16.94
C GLN A 51 5.27 8.20 -18.09
N SER A 52 6.04 7.14 -18.32
CA SER A 52 6.97 7.07 -19.43
C SER A 52 6.28 6.59 -20.71
N ARG A 53 6.40 7.35 -21.80
CA ARG A 53 6.01 6.90 -23.16
C ARG A 53 6.65 5.56 -23.53
N TYR A 54 7.88 5.32 -23.07
CA TYR A 54 8.58 4.07 -23.33
C TYR A 54 8.00 2.93 -22.49
N ALA A 55 7.52 3.22 -21.27
CA ALA A 55 6.83 2.23 -20.45
C ALA A 55 5.48 1.86 -21.07
N LEU A 56 4.73 2.82 -21.61
CA LEU A 56 3.49 2.56 -22.36
C LEU A 56 3.75 1.59 -23.52
N THR A 57 4.70 1.90 -24.40
CA THR A 57 4.96 1.05 -25.57
C THR A 57 5.53 -0.32 -25.20
N LEU A 58 6.34 -0.41 -24.14
CA LEU A 58 6.85 -1.70 -23.64
C LEU A 58 5.73 -2.52 -22.97
N TYR A 59 4.80 -1.86 -22.27
CA TYR A 59 3.61 -2.48 -21.70
C TYR A 59 2.70 -3.03 -22.79
N ASP A 60 2.42 -2.26 -23.86
CA ASP A 60 1.64 -2.72 -25.00
C ASP A 60 2.25 -3.95 -25.68
N LEU A 61 3.59 -3.96 -25.82
CA LEU A 61 4.31 -5.14 -26.30
C LEU A 61 4.12 -6.33 -25.37
N GLY A 62 4.17 -6.12 -24.06
CA GLY A 62 3.88 -7.15 -23.07
C GLY A 62 2.46 -7.71 -23.19
N CYS A 63 1.45 -6.85 -23.30
CA CYS A 63 0.05 -7.24 -23.47
C CYS A 63 -0.19 -8.10 -24.73
N LEU A 64 0.57 -7.87 -25.80
CA LEU A 64 0.53 -8.68 -27.03
C LEU A 64 1.15 -10.08 -26.85
N ILE A 65 2.05 -10.26 -25.89
CA ILE A 65 2.93 -11.43 -25.76
C ILE A 65 2.57 -12.29 -24.55
N ILE A 66 2.07 -11.71 -23.46
CA ILE A 66 1.91 -12.36 -22.15
C ILE A 66 1.01 -13.61 -22.19
N ASN A 67 0.02 -13.64 -23.08
CA ASN A 67 -0.91 -14.76 -23.22
C ASN A 67 -0.49 -15.80 -24.27
N ARG A 68 0.72 -15.67 -24.85
CA ARG A 68 1.26 -16.66 -25.80
C ARG A 68 1.92 -17.82 -25.08
N GLN A 69 2.07 -18.94 -25.78
CA GLN A 69 2.88 -20.08 -25.32
C GLN A 69 4.36 -19.68 -25.15
N ASN A 70 4.90 -18.92 -26.11
CA ASN A 70 6.23 -18.32 -26.01
C ASN A 70 6.10 -16.83 -25.70
N ARG A 71 6.45 -16.47 -24.46
CA ARG A 71 6.35 -15.09 -23.92
C ARG A 71 7.64 -14.30 -24.08
N MET A 72 8.51 -14.72 -24.98
CA MET A 72 9.79 -14.09 -25.25
C MET A 72 9.82 -13.50 -26.66
N VAL A 73 10.37 -12.29 -26.76
CA VAL A 73 10.60 -11.60 -28.03
C VAL A 73 12.06 -11.20 -28.11
N ARG A 74 12.74 -11.66 -29.18
CA ARG A 74 14.09 -11.24 -29.52
C ARG A 74 14.03 -10.12 -30.54
N MET A 75 14.78 -9.05 -30.30
CA MET A 75 14.92 -7.93 -31.23
C MET A 75 16.37 -7.43 -31.24
N THR A 76 16.84 -6.92 -32.37
CA THR A 76 18.08 -6.12 -32.37
C THR A 76 17.89 -4.86 -31.52
N VAL A 77 18.99 -4.26 -31.05
CA VAL A 77 18.92 -3.00 -30.30
C VAL A 77 18.20 -1.92 -31.11
N ASP A 78 18.48 -1.82 -32.41
CA ASP A 78 17.88 -0.81 -33.28
C ASP A 78 16.39 -1.05 -33.51
N GLU A 79 15.97 -2.31 -33.68
CA GLU A 79 14.55 -2.66 -33.75
C GLU A 79 13.82 -2.28 -32.46
N LEU A 80 14.40 -2.58 -31.30
CA LEU A 80 13.79 -2.26 -30.01
C LEU A 80 13.69 -0.74 -29.82
N ARG A 81 14.72 0.01 -30.20
CA ARG A 81 14.70 1.48 -30.16
C ARG A 81 13.60 2.06 -31.04
N ARG A 82 13.48 1.59 -32.29
CA ARG A 82 12.38 1.99 -33.19
C ARG A 82 11.02 1.63 -32.62
N LYS A 83 10.89 0.42 -32.07
CA LYS A 83 9.63 -0.06 -31.49
C LYS A 83 9.17 0.78 -30.31
N LEU A 84 10.08 1.17 -29.43
CA LEU A 84 9.82 2.09 -28.31
C LEU A 84 9.73 3.56 -28.76
N GLY A 85 9.88 3.83 -30.05
CA GLY A 85 9.85 5.18 -30.61
C GLY A 85 11.02 6.05 -30.16
N VAL A 86 12.17 5.50 -29.78
CA VAL A 86 13.35 6.29 -29.41
C VAL A 86 13.81 7.12 -30.62
N PRO A 87 13.94 8.46 -30.51
CA PRO A 87 14.41 9.28 -31.61
C PRO A 87 15.84 8.95 -32.02
N ASP A 88 16.14 9.09 -33.30
CA ASP A 88 17.50 8.91 -33.83
C ASP A 88 18.50 9.83 -33.12
N GLY A 89 19.70 9.33 -32.87
CA GLY A 89 20.76 10.07 -32.16
C GLY A 89 20.58 10.23 -30.65
N SER A 90 19.42 9.89 -30.06
CA SER A 90 19.24 9.81 -28.59
C SER A 90 20.07 8.67 -28.00
N PHE A 91 20.43 8.66 -26.71
CA PHE A 91 21.17 7.58 -26.03
C PHE A 91 22.37 7.01 -26.83
N LYS A 92 23.56 7.54 -26.58
CA LYS A 92 24.76 7.32 -27.40
C LYS A 92 25.20 5.87 -27.48
N ASN A 93 24.90 5.09 -26.45
CA ASN A 93 25.27 3.69 -26.36
C ASN A 93 24.17 2.87 -25.67
N PHE A 94 24.30 1.55 -25.71
CA PHE A 94 23.33 0.65 -25.10
C PHE A 94 23.22 0.83 -23.58
N ALA A 95 24.29 1.23 -22.88
CA ALA A 95 24.24 1.42 -21.43
C ALA A 95 23.34 2.61 -21.03
N GLU A 96 23.43 3.72 -21.76
CA GLU A 96 22.52 4.86 -21.60
C GLU A 96 21.06 4.46 -21.91
N PHE A 97 20.84 3.78 -23.05
CA PHE A 97 19.51 3.28 -23.42
C PHE A 97 18.92 2.33 -22.37
N ARG A 98 19.72 1.39 -21.86
CA ARG A 98 19.33 0.47 -20.78
C ARG A 98 18.93 1.23 -19.53
N ARG A 99 19.76 2.15 -19.05
CA ARG A 99 19.51 2.91 -17.81
C ARG A 99 18.28 3.82 -17.92
N ASP A 100 18.18 4.56 -19.01
CA ASP A 100 17.21 5.65 -19.13
C ASP A 100 15.90 5.25 -19.83
N VAL A 101 15.86 4.08 -20.46
CA VAL A 101 14.66 3.52 -21.07
C VAL A 101 14.28 2.22 -20.40
N LEU A 102 15.07 1.15 -20.59
CA LEU A 102 14.65 -0.21 -20.20
C LEU A 102 14.44 -0.35 -18.69
N VAL A 103 15.39 0.12 -17.87
CA VAL A 103 15.31 0.03 -16.41
C VAL A 103 14.14 0.85 -15.88
N LYS A 104 13.96 2.10 -16.36
CA LYS A 104 12.87 2.97 -15.91
C LYS A 104 11.51 2.42 -16.32
N SER A 105 11.37 1.97 -17.56
CA SER A 105 10.14 1.36 -18.07
C SER A 105 9.80 0.07 -17.35
N LYS A 106 10.78 -0.82 -17.13
CA LYS A 106 10.61 -2.03 -16.32
C LYS A 106 10.10 -1.70 -14.93
N ALA A 107 10.73 -0.74 -14.25
CA ALA A 107 10.36 -0.41 -12.88
C ALA A 107 8.93 0.14 -12.77
N GLU A 108 8.43 0.87 -13.77
CA GLU A 108 7.02 1.29 -13.81
C GLU A 108 6.07 0.11 -14.08
N ILE A 109 6.39 -0.76 -15.06
CA ILE A 109 5.58 -1.92 -15.42
C ILE A 109 5.51 -2.90 -14.24
N ASP A 110 6.65 -3.25 -13.66
CA ASP A 110 6.74 -4.16 -12.52
C ASP A 110 6.01 -3.62 -11.29
N GLN A 111 5.78 -2.31 -11.18
CA GLN A 111 5.00 -1.72 -10.09
C GLN A 111 3.49 -1.75 -10.36
N LEU A 112 3.06 -1.63 -11.62
CA LEU A 112 1.67 -1.28 -11.96
C LEU A 112 0.93 -2.33 -12.80
N ALA A 113 1.64 -3.20 -13.52
CA ALA A 113 1.06 -4.23 -14.38
C ALA A 113 0.98 -5.60 -13.66
N ASP A 114 0.09 -6.47 -14.14
CA ASP A 114 -0.12 -7.85 -13.68
C ASP A 114 0.97 -8.84 -14.15
N PHE A 115 2.01 -8.32 -14.83
CA PHE A 115 3.19 -9.05 -15.25
C PHE A 115 4.46 -8.23 -15.01
N THR A 116 5.61 -8.90 -15.03
CA THR A 116 6.94 -8.28 -15.04
C THR A 116 7.60 -8.43 -16.41
N VAL A 117 8.58 -7.56 -16.70
CA VAL A 117 9.40 -7.65 -17.91
C VAL A 117 10.86 -7.88 -17.55
N GLU A 118 11.44 -8.99 -17.98
CA GLU A 118 12.86 -9.28 -17.85
C GLU A 118 13.57 -9.20 -19.19
N TRP A 119 14.90 -9.03 -19.18
CA TRP A 119 15.65 -9.10 -20.43
C TRP A 119 17.05 -9.69 -20.30
N ASP A 120 17.46 -10.35 -21.38
CA ASP A 120 18.83 -10.83 -21.59
C ASP A 120 19.49 -10.05 -22.73
N GLU A 121 20.73 -9.64 -22.51
CA GLU A 121 21.58 -9.02 -23.53
C GLU A 121 22.26 -10.10 -24.37
N VAL A 122 22.15 -10.00 -25.70
CA VAL A 122 22.89 -10.86 -26.63
C VAL A 122 24.03 -10.07 -27.23
N ARG A 123 25.25 -10.50 -26.89
CA ARG A 123 26.49 -9.84 -27.28
C ARG A 123 27.04 -10.40 -28.59
N GLY A 124 27.53 -9.50 -29.43
CA GLY A 124 28.23 -9.82 -30.67
C GLY A 124 29.66 -10.32 -30.47
N SER A 125 30.29 -10.69 -31.59
CA SER A 125 31.69 -11.13 -31.68
C SER A 125 32.69 -10.00 -31.94
N GLY A 126 32.21 -8.77 -32.19
CA GLY A 126 33.05 -7.60 -32.44
C GLY A 126 33.90 -7.14 -31.24
N ARG A 127 34.85 -6.23 -31.50
CA ARG A 127 35.72 -5.64 -30.46
C ARG A 127 34.87 -5.00 -29.36
N GLY A 128 35.12 -5.39 -28.11
CA GLY A 128 34.34 -4.90 -26.97
C GLY A 128 32.99 -5.61 -26.76
N ARG A 129 32.67 -6.65 -27.56
CA ARG A 129 31.46 -7.49 -27.43
C ARG A 129 30.18 -6.66 -27.24
N PRO A 130 29.86 -5.77 -28.21
CA PRO A 130 28.71 -4.90 -28.12
C PRO A 130 27.42 -5.70 -27.99
N VAL A 131 26.41 -5.12 -27.34
CA VAL A 131 25.07 -5.71 -27.29
C VAL A 131 24.40 -5.47 -28.65
N GLU A 132 24.11 -6.54 -29.38
CA GLU A 132 23.49 -6.46 -30.70
C GLU A 132 21.98 -6.67 -30.65
N ALA A 133 21.52 -7.42 -29.66
CA ALA A 133 20.12 -7.76 -29.50
C ALA A 133 19.74 -7.95 -28.03
N VAL A 134 18.44 -7.88 -27.77
CA VAL A 134 17.84 -8.12 -26.46
C VAL A 134 16.76 -9.19 -26.60
N LYS A 135 16.68 -10.11 -25.64
CA LYS A 135 15.54 -11.02 -25.47
C LYS A 135 14.69 -10.49 -24.33
N LEU A 136 13.50 -9.98 -24.62
CA LEU A 136 12.53 -9.56 -23.62
C LEU A 136 11.64 -10.75 -23.25
N THR A 137 11.48 -11.00 -21.97
CA THR A 137 10.61 -12.06 -21.44
C THR A 137 9.54 -11.44 -20.55
N PHE A 138 8.27 -11.76 -20.82
CA PHE A 138 7.15 -11.25 -20.04
C PHE A 138 6.59 -12.36 -19.15
N CYS A 139 6.54 -12.12 -17.85
CA CYS A 139 6.21 -13.12 -16.85
C CYS A 139 4.96 -12.68 -16.07
N PRO A 140 3.85 -13.45 -16.09
CA PRO A 140 2.72 -13.16 -15.22
C PRO A 140 3.15 -13.20 -13.77
N LYS A 141 2.67 -12.25 -12.98
CA LYS A 141 2.85 -12.28 -11.53
C LYS A 141 2.01 -13.40 -10.91
N ASP A 142 2.45 -13.91 -9.78
CA ASP A 142 1.62 -14.79 -8.97
C ASP A 142 0.46 -14.00 -8.32
N PRO A 143 -0.57 -14.68 -7.79
CA PRO A 143 -1.75 -14.00 -7.23
C PRO A 143 -1.45 -12.99 -6.12
N VAL A 144 -0.42 -13.24 -5.29
CA VAL A 144 -0.05 -12.33 -4.18
C VAL A 144 0.52 -11.04 -4.75
N ASP A 145 1.43 -11.15 -5.71
CA ASP A 145 2.02 -10.00 -6.40
C ASP A 145 0.99 -9.23 -7.25
N GLN A 146 0.03 -9.93 -7.85
CA GLN A 146 -1.09 -9.29 -8.57
C GLN A 146 -1.97 -8.47 -7.62
N GLU A 147 -2.30 -9.00 -6.44
CA GLU A 147 -3.08 -8.26 -5.44
C GLU A 147 -2.33 -7.02 -4.93
N ALA A 148 -1.02 -7.14 -4.66
CA ALA A 148 -0.19 -6.01 -4.28
C ALA A 148 -0.13 -4.93 -5.36
N THR A 149 -0.03 -5.35 -6.63
CA THR A 149 -0.05 -4.46 -7.79
C THR A 149 -1.38 -3.73 -7.92
N ALA A 150 -2.50 -4.45 -7.80
CA ALA A 150 -3.83 -3.84 -7.85
C ALA A 150 -4.00 -2.76 -6.76
N LYS A 151 -3.57 -3.06 -5.53
CA LYS A 151 -3.55 -2.08 -4.43
C LYS A 151 -2.66 -0.87 -4.73
N GLU A 152 -1.51 -1.05 -5.38
CA GLU A 152 -0.65 0.08 -5.76
C GLU A 152 -1.23 0.90 -6.92
N LEU A 153 -1.95 0.25 -7.84
CA LEU A 153 -2.64 0.92 -8.94
C LEU A 153 -3.77 1.84 -8.43
N ASP A 154 -4.53 1.36 -7.43
CA ASP A 154 -5.61 2.12 -6.77
C ASP A 154 -5.09 3.27 -5.90
N ARG A 155 -3.81 3.23 -5.48
CA ARG A 155 -3.23 4.28 -4.67
C ARG A 155 -2.98 5.56 -5.47
N PRO A 156 -3.04 6.73 -4.82
CA PRO A 156 -2.64 7.99 -5.43
C PRO A 156 -1.23 7.92 -6.02
N LYS A 157 -1.06 8.59 -7.17
CA LYS A 157 0.24 8.76 -7.84
C LYS A 157 1.28 9.45 -6.94
N VAL A 158 0.83 10.26 -5.98
CA VAL A 158 1.71 10.91 -4.99
C VAL A 158 2.44 9.85 -4.16
N GLY A 159 3.77 9.97 -4.08
CA GLY A 159 4.62 9.02 -3.38
C GLY A 159 4.85 7.69 -4.10
N ARG A 160 4.25 7.46 -5.28
CA ARG A 160 4.41 6.21 -6.04
C ARG A 160 5.87 5.92 -6.37
N ARG A 161 6.60 6.95 -6.80
CA ARG A 161 8.04 6.86 -7.07
C ARG A 161 8.83 6.55 -5.81
N ALA A 162 8.52 7.19 -4.69
CA ALA A 162 9.19 6.91 -3.42
C ALA A 162 8.96 5.46 -2.96
N ARG A 163 7.72 4.94 -3.11
CA ARG A 163 7.39 3.53 -2.81
C ARG A 163 8.17 2.57 -3.69
N ARG A 164 8.28 2.86 -4.98
CA ARG A 164 9.06 2.05 -5.94
C ARG A 164 10.55 2.06 -5.62
N ASP A 165 11.09 3.23 -5.31
CA ASP A 165 12.52 3.43 -5.07
C ASP A 165 12.90 3.04 -3.61
N GLY A 166 11.93 2.59 -2.80
CA GLY A 166 12.14 2.18 -1.40
C GLY A 166 12.45 3.35 -0.45
N SER A 167 12.22 4.59 -0.87
CA SER A 167 12.58 5.81 -0.13
C SER A 167 11.45 6.34 0.75
N VAL A 168 10.47 5.52 1.10
CA VAL A 168 9.38 5.91 2.00
C VAL A 168 9.81 5.72 3.43
N GLU A 169 9.68 6.79 4.23
CA GLU A 169 9.86 6.70 5.67
C GLU A 169 8.71 5.86 6.27
N GLN A 170 9.06 4.79 6.98
CA GLN A 170 8.08 4.10 7.81
C GLN A 170 7.80 4.96 9.03
N ILE A 171 6.61 5.54 9.08
CA ILE A 171 6.08 6.10 10.33
C ILE A 171 5.74 4.90 11.22
N VAL A 172 6.73 4.44 11.99
CA VAL A 172 6.45 3.59 13.14
C VAL A 172 5.61 4.46 14.08
N PRO A 173 4.39 4.05 14.46
CA PRO A 173 3.65 4.78 15.47
C PRO A 173 4.52 4.75 16.72
N ASP A 174 5.07 5.91 17.06
CA ASP A 174 5.78 6.07 18.32
C ASP A 174 4.81 5.63 19.41
N ALA A 175 5.24 4.71 20.27
CA ALA A 175 4.38 4.22 21.34
C ALA A 175 3.96 5.45 22.14
N ALA A 176 2.69 5.86 22.01
CA ALA A 176 2.18 7.05 22.66
C ALA A 176 2.68 7.06 24.09
N PRO A 177 3.33 8.15 24.58
CA PRO A 177 3.91 8.15 25.91
C PRO A 177 2.80 7.75 26.86
N ARG A 178 2.94 6.56 27.47
CA ARG A 178 2.01 6.08 28.48
C ARG A 178 2.17 7.08 29.61
N ILE A 179 1.28 8.06 29.68
CA ILE A 179 1.07 8.83 30.90
C ILE A 179 0.71 7.74 31.92
N ALA A 180 1.66 7.42 32.80
CA ALA A 180 1.42 6.50 33.90
C ALA A 180 0.41 7.21 34.82
N ALA A 181 -0.88 7.04 34.52
CA ALA A 181 -1.94 7.53 35.38
C ALA A 181 -1.69 6.92 36.75
N ARG A 182 -1.35 7.77 37.74
CA ARG A 182 -1.22 7.33 39.13
C ARG A 182 -2.59 6.75 39.51
N LYS A 183 -2.66 5.44 39.69
CA LYS A 183 -3.88 4.77 40.15
C LYS A 183 -4.12 5.16 41.61
N LEU A 184 -4.93 6.18 41.82
CA LEU A 184 -5.42 6.62 43.12
C LEU A 184 -6.58 5.71 43.56
N PHE A 185 -6.96 5.81 44.83
CA PHE A 185 -8.16 5.11 45.31
C PHE A 185 -9.40 5.65 44.59
N PRO A 186 -10.31 4.79 44.08
CA PRO A 186 -11.51 5.22 43.39
C PRO A 186 -12.33 6.19 44.25
N THR A 187 -12.81 7.27 43.65
CA THR A 187 -13.76 8.21 44.27
C THR A 187 -15.19 7.69 44.24
N ASP A 188 -15.52 6.92 43.21
CA ASP A 188 -16.86 6.41 42.93
C ASP A 188 -17.10 5.01 43.51
N THR A 189 -18.20 4.38 43.14
CA THR A 189 -18.56 3.03 43.61
C THR A 189 -17.48 1.99 43.30
N LEU A 190 -17.23 1.09 44.24
CA LEU A 190 -16.42 -0.11 44.05
C LEU A 190 -17.18 -1.23 43.31
N HIS A 191 -18.47 -1.05 42.95
CA HIS A 191 -19.17 -2.02 42.11
C HIS A 191 -18.54 -2.15 40.72
N PHE A 192 -18.07 -1.05 40.14
CA PHE A 192 -17.47 -0.99 38.80
C PHE A 192 -15.99 -0.62 38.82
N CYS A 193 -15.30 -0.84 39.94
CA CYS A 193 -13.88 -0.52 40.05
C CYS A 193 -13.02 -1.38 39.12
N GLY A 194 -12.21 -0.75 38.28
CA GLY A 194 -11.25 -1.43 37.40
C GLY A 194 -9.95 -1.88 38.09
N ASP A 195 -9.75 -1.54 39.36
CA ASP A 195 -8.60 -1.98 40.16
C ASP A 195 -8.95 -3.25 40.94
N GLN A 196 -8.58 -4.40 40.36
CA GLN A 196 -8.84 -5.72 40.95
C GLN A 196 -8.22 -5.88 42.33
N GLN A 197 -7.08 -5.24 42.62
CA GLN A 197 -6.41 -5.42 43.90
C GLN A 197 -7.20 -4.77 45.05
N ILE A 198 -7.87 -3.65 44.80
CA ILE A 198 -8.78 -3.02 45.78
C ILE A 198 -9.98 -3.93 46.08
N LEU A 199 -10.53 -4.57 45.05
CA LEU A 199 -11.67 -5.48 45.17
C LEU A 199 -11.30 -6.76 45.92
N THR A 200 -10.13 -7.33 45.66
CA THR A 200 -9.62 -8.50 46.39
C THR A 200 -9.40 -8.18 47.86
N ILE A 201 -8.77 -7.05 48.17
CA ILE A 201 -8.49 -6.67 49.57
C ILE A 201 -9.78 -6.54 50.39
N VAL A 202 -10.82 -5.91 49.86
CA VAL A 202 -12.09 -5.77 50.59
C VAL A 202 -12.85 -7.09 50.67
N SER A 203 -12.73 -7.95 49.66
CA SER A 203 -13.27 -9.31 49.71
C SER A 203 -12.61 -10.14 50.82
N ASP A 204 -11.28 -10.11 50.90
CA ASP A 204 -10.51 -10.96 51.81
C ASP A 204 -10.53 -10.44 53.26
N PHE A 205 -10.48 -9.11 53.43
CA PHE A 205 -10.29 -8.48 54.73
C PHE A 205 -11.47 -7.61 55.19
N GLY A 206 -12.48 -7.39 54.34
CA GLY A 206 -13.65 -6.56 54.65
C GLY A 206 -14.74 -7.28 55.43
N GLY A 207 -14.61 -8.60 55.68
CA GLY A 207 -15.45 -9.34 56.62
C GLY A 207 -16.92 -9.42 56.24
N GLY A 208 -17.24 -9.46 54.94
CA GLY A 208 -18.60 -9.60 54.40
C GLY A 208 -19.40 -8.30 54.28
N TRP A 209 -18.84 -7.18 54.77
CA TRP A 209 -19.50 -5.88 54.67
C TRP A 209 -19.58 -5.37 53.22
N ASP A 210 -20.63 -4.60 52.93
CA ASP A 210 -20.79 -3.94 51.64
C ASP A 210 -19.55 -3.08 51.30
N LYS A 211 -18.98 -3.33 50.11
CA LYS A 211 -17.72 -2.73 49.70
C LYS A 211 -17.79 -1.21 49.56
N ASP A 212 -18.95 -0.66 49.19
CA ASP A 212 -19.15 0.79 49.12
C ASP A 212 -19.26 1.42 50.51
N LEU A 213 -19.84 0.70 51.47
CA LEU A 213 -19.87 1.11 52.87
C LEU A 213 -18.45 1.19 53.45
N VAL A 214 -17.63 0.16 53.25
CA VAL A 214 -16.24 0.15 53.72
C VAL A 214 -15.41 1.22 53.01
N ALA A 215 -15.58 1.38 51.70
CA ALA A 215 -14.88 2.39 50.91
C ALA A 215 -15.24 3.82 51.33
N ARG A 216 -16.51 4.10 51.61
CA ARG A 216 -16.97 5.40 52.10
C ARG A 216 -16.36 5.72 53.47
N ALA A 217 -16.29 4.75 54.36
CA ALA A 217 -15.65 4.91 55.66
C ALA A 217 -14.15 5.20 55.51
N PHE A 218 -13.47 4.50 54.61
CA PHE A 218 -12.04 4.72 54.33
C PHE A 218 -11.75 6.11 53.75
N ARG A 219 -12.56 6.55 52.78
CA ARG A 219 -12.49 7.91 52.23
C ARG A 219 -12.66 8.96 53.32
N LYS A 220 -13.63 8.77 54.22
CA LYS A 220 -13.89 9.67 55.35
C LYS A 220 -12.72 9.71 56.34
N THR A 221 -12.11 8.56 56.64
CA THR A 221 -10.99 8.47 57.60
C THR A 221 -9.68 9.04 57.04
N MET A 222 -9.40 8.81 55.75
CA MET A 222 -8.15 9.23 55.14
C MET A 222 -8.20 10.68 54.62
N GLY A 223 -9.36 11.14 54.16
CA GLY A 223 -9.57 12.50 53.65
C GLY A 223 -8.53 12.89 52.58
N PRO A 224 -7.86 14.06 52.71
CA PRO A 224 -6.92 14.56 51.70
C PRO A 224 -5.67 13.68 51.54
N LYS A 225 -5.38 12.77 52.49
CA LYS A 225 -4.24 11.86 52.37
C LYS A 225 -4.39 10.85 51.22
N LEU A 226 -5.60 10.63 50.71
CA LEU A 226 -5.81 9.74 49.56
C LEU A 226 -5.31 10.31 48.24
N GLU A 227 -5.18 11.63 48.12
CA GLU A 227 -4.73 12.30 46.89
C GLU A 227 -3.25 12.04 46.60
N SER A 228 -2.45 11.76 47.64
CA SER A 228 -1.02 11.45 47.52
C SER A 228 -0.71 9.95 47.50
N LEU A 229 -1.68 9.10 47.81
CA LEU A 229 -1.49 7.67 48.01
C LEU A 229 -1.77 6.88 46.74
N SER A 230 -0.79 6.13 46.25
CA SER A 230 -0.90 5.31 45.04
C SER A 230 -0.04 4.05 45.12
N GLY A 231 -0.35 3.05 44.30
CA GLY A 231 0.43 1.82 44.18
C GLY A 231 0.51 1.02 45.49
N PRO A 232 1.66 0.38 45.82
CA PRO A 232 1.80 -0.51 46.97
C PRO A 232 1.41 0.11 48.32
N ALA A 233 1.68 1.41 48.52
CA ALA A 233 1.33 2.13 49.73
C ALA A 233 -0.19 2.27 49.91
N LEU A 234 -0.92 2.47 48.80
CA LEU A 234 -2.38 2.51 48.80
C LEU A 234 -2.97 1.18 49.22
N TYR A 235 -2.52 0.08 48.58
CA TYR A 235 -3.02 -1.25 48.87
C TYR A 235 -2.78 -1.66 50.33
N LYS A 236 -1.59 -1.38 50.87
CA LYS A 236 -1.28 -1.64 52.28
C LYS A 236 -2.16 -0.83 53.25
N SER A 237 -2.42 0.43 52.93
CA SER A 237 -3.29 1.29 53.74
C SER A 237 -4.75 0.82 53.70
N TRP A 238 -5.24 0.41 52.53
CA TRP A 238 -6.59 -0.10 52.34
C TRP A 238 -6.79 -1.43 53.09
N GLU A 239 -5.84 -2.35 52.98
CA GLU A 239 -5.86 -3.62 53.70
C GLU A 239 -5.86 -3.42 55.22
N GLY A 240 -4.99 -2.55 55.72
CA GLY A 240 -4.94 -2.21 57.15
C GLY A 240 -6.27 -1.63 57.65
N PHE A 241 -6.90 -0.77 56.83
CA PHE A 241 -8.21 -0.22 57.16
C PHE A 241 -9.30 -1.29 57.18
N CYS A 242 -9.39 -2.16 56.18
CA CYS A 242 -10.37 -3.25 56.15
C CYS A 242 -10.27 -4.14 57.40
N LYS A 243 -9.04 -4.55 57.78
CA LYS A 243 -8.79 -5.34 59.00
C LYS A 243 -9.24 -4.60 60.26
N SER A 244 -8.89 -3.32 60.39
CA SER A 244 -9.31 -2.49 61.53
C SER A 244 -10.83 -2.28 61.56
N PHE A 245 -11.45 -2.12 60.40
CA PHE A 245 -12.89 -1.90 60.25
C PHE A 245 -13.65 -3.12 60.77
N VAL A 246 -13.27 -4.33 60.36
CA VAL A 246 -13.83 -5.59 60.86
C VAL A 246 -13.54 -5.79 62.34
N SER A 247 -12.31 -5.53 62.80
CA SER A 247 -11.95 -5.67 64.22
C SER A 247 -12.82 -4.79 65.13
N SER A 248 -13.28 -3.63 64.63
CA SER A 248 -14.12 -2.70 65.39
C SER A 248 -15.62 -3.01 65.35
N ARG A 249 -16.11 -3.74 64.33
CA ARG A 249 -17.55 -3.91 64.04
C ARG A 249 -18.03 -5.36 63.99
N GLY A 250 -17.11 -6.32 64.03
CA GLY A 250 -17.40 -7.72 63.76
C GLY A 250 -17.54 -7.99 62.26
N ARG A 251 -17.77 -9.26 61.93
CA ARG A 251 -18.11 -9.70 60.57
C ARG A 251 -19.61 -9.51 60.34
N ALA A 252 -19.98 -9.13 59.11
CA ALA A 252 -21.38 -9.05 58.69
C ALA A 252 -21.94 -10.43 58.33
#